data_AF-C5JBE6-F1
#
_entry.id   AF-C5JBE6-F1
#
_cell.length_a   1.000
_cell.length_b   1.000
_cell.length_c   1.000
_cell.angle_alpha   90.00
_cell.angle_beta   90.00
_cell.angle_gamma   90.00
#
_symmetry.space_group_name_H-M   'P 1'
#
loop_
_entity.id
_entity.type
_entity.pdbx_description
1 polymer ?
#
loop_
_entity_poly.entity_id
_entity_poly.type
_entity_poly.pdbx_seq_one_letter_code
_entity_poly.pdbx_strand_id
1 'polypeptide(L)'
;MSPFSLMVDACFRAIGEEAAYEPADGSPAFTVRVIVKKLDSITGFGATQVIAATSGIDVRASEVSMPQIGDRITVGGTTHVVGSDPLRDSERLVWTLSASPPALWDPSSGLSPGPVEGGGF
;
A
#
# COMPACT_ATOMS: atom_id res chain seq x y z
N MET A 1 -18.48 -7.51 -17.54
CA MET A 1 -17.22 -8.06 -16.98
C MET A 1 -16.21 -8.17 -18.10
N SER A 2 -15.02 -7.59 -17.95
CA SER A 2 -13.94 -7.70 -18.95
C SER A 2 -13.04 -8.91 -18.65
N PRO A 3 -12.36 -9.50 -19.67
CA PRO A 3 -11.37 -10.55 -19.45
C PRO A 3 -10.25 -10.13 -18.47
N PHE A 4 -9.86 -8.86 -18.49
CA PHE A 4 -8.86 -8.31 -17.58
C PHE A 4 -9.32 -8.35 -16.12
N SER A 5 -10.57 -7.97 -15.84
CA SER A 5 -11.15 -8.08 -14.49
C SER A 5 -11.17 -9.52 -13.98
N LEU A 6 -11.45 -10.49 -14.85
CA LEU A 6 -11.40 -11.91 -14.48
C LEU A 6 -9.97 -12.36 -14.14
N MET A 7 -8.96 -11.87 -14.87
CA MET A 7 -7.55 -12.16 -14.59
C MET A 7 -7.12 -11.55 -13.25
N VAL A 8 -7.48 -10.30 -12.98
CA VAL A 8 -7.20 -9.63 -11.69
C VAL A 8 -7.84 -10.42 -10.54
N ASP A 9 -9.12 -10.77 -10.65
CA ASP A 9 -9.80 -11.56 -9.62
C ASP A 9 -9.18 -12.95 -9.44
N ALA A 10 -8.73 -13.60 -10.52
CA ALA A 10 -8.00 -14.86 -10.43
C ALA A 10 -6.65 -14.69 -9.70
N CYS A 11 -5.91 -13.62 -9.97
CA CYS A 11 -4.65 -13.30 -9.31
C CYS A 11 -4.84 -13.14 -7.79
N PHE A 12 -5.77 -12.28 -7.38
CA PHE A 12 -6.08 -12.06 -5.96
C PHE A 12 -6.50 -13.37 -5.26
N ARG A 13 -7.31 -14.21 -5.91
CA ARG A 13 -7.68 -15.52 -5.35
C ARG A 13 -6.51 -16.49 -5.22
N ALA A 14 -5.59 -16.49 -6.17
CA ALA A 14 -4.48 -17.44 -6.21
C ALA A 14 -3.34 -17.08 -5.25
N ILE A 15 -2.97 -15.80 -5.18
CA ILE A 15 -1.78 -15.34 -4.45
C ILE A 15 -2.06 -14.24 -3.42
N GLY A 16 -3.30 -13.75 -3.35
CA GLY A 16 -3.66 -12.75 -2.35
C GLY A 16 -3.77 -13.36 -0.95
N GLU A 17 -3.48 -12.53 0.04
CA GLU A 17 -3.63 -12.83 1.46
C GLU A 17 -4.87 -12.13 2.01
N GLU A 18 -5.50 -12.74 3.00
CA GLU A 18 -6.59 -12.10 3.73
C GLU A 18 -6.01 -11.05 4.68
N ALA A 19 -6.59 -9.86 4.65
CA ALA A 19 -6.19 -8.74 5.49
C ALA A 19 -7.41 -8.04 6.08
N ALA A 20 -7.24 -7.49 7.28
CA ALA A 20 -8.20 -6.56 7.84
C ALA A 20 -7.87 -5.15 7.35
N TYR A 21 -8.86 -4.47 6.76
CA TYR A 21 -8.80 -3.08 6.36
C TYR A 21 -9.51 -2.23 7.39
N GLU A 22 -8.82 -1.22 7.91
CA GLU A 22 -9.31 -0.27 8.89
C GLU A 22 -9.25 1.15 8.28
N PRO A 23 -10.39 1.69 7.86
CA PRO A 23 -10.47 3.06 7.37
C PRO A 23 -10.09 4.09 8.45
N ALA A 24 -9.34 5.12 8.08
CA ALA A 24 -8.96 6.22 8.96
C ALA A 24 -10.14 7.12 9.34
N ASP A 25 -11.25 7.07 8.59
CA ASP A 25 -12.49 7.80 8.84
C ASP A 25 -13.29 7.26 10.05
N GLY A 26 -12.83 6.16 10.67
CA GLY A 26 -13.47 5.52 11.81
C GLY A 26 -14.59 4.54 11.44
N SER A 27 -14.78 4.26 10.16
CA SER A 27 -15.68 3.20 9.70
C SER A 27 -15.23 1.82 10.23
N PRO A 28 -16.16 0.87 10.40
CA PRO A 28 -15.83 -0.47 10.85
C PRO A 28 -14.78 -1.14 9.96
N ALA A 29 -13.88 -1.88 10.59
CA ALA A 29 -12.92 -2.71 9.87
C ALA A 29 -13.64 -3.79 9.06
N PHE A 30 -13.10 -4.12 7.88
CA PHE A 30 -13.64 -5.17 7.02
C PHE A 30 -12.52 -6.00 6.38
N THR A 31 -12.86 -7.23 6.02
CA THR A 31 -11.92 -8.16 5.40
C THR A 31 -11.76 -7.85 3.92
N VAL A 32 -10.52 -7.79 3.46
CA VAL A 32 -10.15 -7.62 2.06
C VAL A 32 -9.09 -8.64 1.67
N ARG A 33 -8.89 -8.83 0.36
CA ARG A 33 -7.81 -9.65 -0.16
C ARG A 33 -6.75 -8.74 -0.77
N VAL A 34 -5.52 -8.86 -0.30
CA VAL A 34 -4.40 -8.00 -0.70
C VAL A 34 -3.25 -8.80 -1.29
N ILE A 35 -2.46 -8.17 -2.15
CA ILE A 35 -1.18 -8.74 -2.60
C ILE A 35 -0.08 -7.84 -2.05
N VAL A 36 0.75 -8.37 -1.15
CA VAL A 36 1.88 -7.64 -0.58
C VAL A 36 3.09 -7.76 -1.50
N LYS A 37 3.51 -6.63 -2.07
CA LYS A 37 4.72 -6.50 -2.88
C LYS A 37 5.81 -5.92 -1.99
N LYS A 38 6.91 -6.64 -1.84
CA LYS A 38 8.08 -6.11 -1.16
C LYS A 38 8.72 -5.04 -2.06
N LEU A 39 8.58 -3.77 -1.68
CA LEU A 39 9.32 -2.67 -2.31
C LEU A 39 10.67 -2.61 -1.58
N ASP A 40 11.70 -3.26 -2.11
CA ASP A 40 13.05 -3.03 -1.63
C ASP A 40 13.49 -1.63 -2.08
N SER A 41 13.21 -0.59 -1.26
CA SER A 41 13.78 0.74 -1.48
C SER A 41 15.05 0.91 -0.66
N ILE A 42 16.21 0.88 -1.33
CA ILE A 42 17.48 1.32 -0.74
C ILE A 42 17.51 2.84 -0.83
N THR A 43 17.09 3.53 0.23
CA THR A 43 17.34 4.97 0.38
C THR A 43 18.50 5.14 1.35
N GLY A 44 19.72 5.24 0.83
CA GLY A 44 20.93 5.48 1.62
C GLY A 44 21.75 6.62 1.04
N PHE A 45 21.86 7.72 1.78
CA PHE A 45 22.89 8.74 1.59
C PHE A 45 23.72 8.79 2.88
N GLY A 46 24.96 8.28 2.85
CA GLY A 46 25.87 8.24 4.00
C GLY A 46 25.94 6.90 4.75
N ALA A 47 26.83 6.82 5.76
CA ALA A 47 27.23 5.61 6.49
C ALA A 47 26.16 5.00 7.43
N THR A 48 24.88 5.29 7.21
CA THR A 48 23.77 4.74 7.99
C THR A 48 22.69 4.28 7.02
N GLN A 49 22.66 2.97 6.75
CA GLN A 49 21.64 2.36 5.90
C GLN A 49 20.36 2.18 6.71
N VAL A 50 19.38 3.06 6.52
CA VAL A 50 18.02 2.86 7.03
C VAL A 50 17.23 2.14 5.94
N ILE A 51 17.00 0.83 6.12
CA ILE A 51 16.10 0.09 5.24
C ILE A 51 14.68 0.47 5.66
N ALA A 52 14.08 1.45 4.99
CA ALA A 52 12.67 1.73 5.12
C ALA A 52 11.89 0.57 4.49
N ALA A 53 11.26 -0.27 5.31
CA ALA A 53 10.43 -1.39 4.86
C ALA A 53 9.09 -0.86 4.32
N THR A 54 9.12 -0.16 3.19
CA THR A 54 7.91 0.23 2.47
C THR A 54 7.43 -0.98 1.70
N SER A 55 6.23 -1.47 2.02
CA SER A 55 5.58 -2.52 1.23
C SER A 55 4.55 -1.87 0.32
N GLY A 56 4.58 -2.23 -0.97
CA GLY A 56 3.50 -1.90 -1.89
C GLY A 56 2.37 -2.89 -1.70
N ILE A 57 1.21 -2.46 -1.23
CA ILE A 57 0.06 -3.35 -1.01
C ILE A 57 -0.95 -3.09 -2.11
N ASP A 58 -1.23 -4.11 -2.91
CA ASP A 58 -2.29 -4.04 -3.91
C ASP A 58 -3.62 -4.49 -3.32
N VAL A 59 -4.67 -3.69 -3.51
CA VAL A 59 -6.05 -3.98 -3.10
C VAL A 59 -7.01 -3.75 -4.26
N ARG A 60 -8.10 -4.51 -4.33
CA ARG A 60 -9.09 -4.35 -5.40
C ARG A 60 -9.99 -3.14 -5.14
N ALA A 61 -10.24 -2.36 -6.19
CA ALA A 61 -11.17 -1.23 -6.15
C ALA A 61 -12.63 -1.65 -5.88
N SER A 62 -12.96 -2.93 -6.11
CA SER A 62 -14.26 -3.51 -5.76
C SER A 62 -14.43 -3.78 -4.27
N GLU A 63 -13.33 -3.95 -3.53
CA GLU A 63 -13.34 -4.15 -2.07
C GLU A 63 -13.13 -2.82 -1.34
N VAL A 64 -12.21 -1.99 -1.84
CA VAL A 64 -11.90 -0.67 -1.30
C VAL A 64 -12.11 0.37 -2.37
N SER A 65 -13.22 1.11 -2.30
CA SER A 65 -13.60 2.07 -3.34
C SER A 65 -12.65 3.26 -3.44
N MET A 66 -12.20 3.78 -2.29
CA MET A 66 -11.38 4.98 -2.22
C MET A 66 -10.48 4.93 -0.98
N PRO A 67 -9.31 4.26 -1.08
CA PRO A 67 -8.34 4.26 0.01
C PRO A 67 -7.80 5.68 0.27
N GLN A 68 -7.36 5.92 1.50
CA GLN A 68 -6.86 7.22 1.97
C GLN A 68 -5.57 7.07 2.76
N ILE A 69 -4.80 8.16 2.84
CA ILE A 69 -3.64 8.24 3.72
C ILE A 69 -4.10 8.08 5.18
N GLY A 70 -3.38 7.26 5.95
CA GLY A 70 -3.70 6.93 7.33
C GLY A 70 -4.54 5.67 7.49
N ASP A 71 -5.11 5.12 6.40
CA ASP A 71 -5.80 3.83 6.44
C ASP A 71 -4.83 2.73 6.88
N ARG A 72 -5.33 1.72 7.59
CA ARG A 72 -4.54 0.64 8.14
C ARG A 72 -4.91 -0.69 7.52
N ILE A 73 -3.91 -1.50 7.28
CA ILE A 73 -4.05 -2.83 6.69
C ILE A 73 -3.27 -3.81 7.54
N THR A 74 -3.96 -4.78 8.12
CA THR A 74 -3.34 -5.84 8.92
C THR A 74 -3.35 -7.15 8.13
N VAL A 75 -2.18 -7.60 7.72
CA VAL A 75 -1.95 -8.83 6.94
C VAL A 75 -0.91 -9.70 7.65
N GLY A 76 -1.17 -10.99 7.79
CA GLY A 76 -0.23 -11.92 8.47
C GLY A 76 0.15 -11.49 9.90
N GLY A 77 -0.71 -10.76 10.61
CA GLY A 77 -0.44 -10.22 11.95
C GLY A 77 0.43 -8.96 11.99
N THR A 78 0.84 -8.42 10.84
CA THR A 78 1.57 -7.15 10.72
C THR A 78 0.62 -6.05 10.24
N THR A 79 0.54 -4.96 10.98
CA THR A 79 -0.21 -3.76 10.56
C THR A 79 0.70 -2.87 9.72
N HIS A 80 0.15 -2.33 8.64
CA HIS A 80 0.77 -1.34 7.77
C HIS A 80 -0.15 -0.11 7.69
N VAL A 81 0.43 1.08 7.65
CA VAL A 81 -0.30 2.34 7.50
C VAL A 81 -0.03 2.90 6.11
N VAL A 82 -1.09 3.29 5.39
CA VAL A 82 -0.98 3.95 4.08
C VAL A 82 -0.36 5.33 4.27
N GLY A 83 0.86 5.52 3.73
CA GLY A 83 1.66 6.72 3.97
C GLY A 83 1.66 7.74 2.82
N SER A 84 1.20 7.36 1.63
CA SER A 84 1.12 8.23 0.46
C SER A 84 -0.20 8.07 -0.28
N ASP A 85 -0.48 8.97 -1.21
CA ASP A 85 -1.65 8.89 -2.07
C ASP A 85 -1.72 7.53 -2.80
N PRO A 86 -2.85 6.82 -2.69
CA PRO A 86 -3.07 5.58 -3.42
C PRO A 86 -3.02 5.75 -4.94
N LEU A 87 -2.31 4.85 -5.60
CA LEU A 87 -2.19 4.85 -7.05
C LEU A 87 -3.21 3.88 -7.64
N ARG A 88 -4.07 4.35 -8.54
CA ARG A 88 -5.02 3.50 -9.26
C ARG A 88 -4.42 3.05 -10.58
N ASP A 89 -4.58 1.77 -10.91
CA ASP A 89 -4.20 1.25 -12.22
C ASP A 89 -5.03 1.87 -13.35
N SER A 90 -4.55 1.74 -14.59
CA SER A 90 -5.20 2.32 -15.78
C SER A 90 -6.62 1.79 -15.99
N GLU A 91 -6.85 0.52 -15.69
CA GLU A 91 -8.14 -0.16 -15.80
C GLU A 91 -9.05 0.08 -14.58
N ARG A 92 -8.56 0.82 -13.58
CA ARG A 92 -9.30 1.25 -12.40
C ARG A 92 -9.81 0.10 -11.51
N LEU A 93 -9.18 -1.06 -11.60
CA LEU A 93 -9.52 -2.28 -10.87
C LEU A 93 -8.68 -2.49 -9.61
N VAL A 94 -7.48 -1.93 -9.54
CA VAL A 94 -6.52 -2.16 -8.46
C VAL A 94 -5.97 -0.83 -7.96
N TRP A 95 -5.89 -0.71 -6.64
CA TRP A 95 -5.13 0.32 -5.95
C TRP A 95 -3.79 -0.25 -5.49
N THR A 96 -2.71 0.47 -5.73
CA THR A 96 -1.40 0.22 -5.12
C THR A 96 -1.18 1.22 -4.00
N LEU A 97 -0.99 0.71 -2.80
CA LEU A 97 -0.82 1.48 -1.57
C LEU A 97 0.63 1.40 -1.12
N SER A 98 1.29 2.53 -0.93
CA SER A 98 2.59 2.58 -0.26
C SER A 98 2.33 2.56 1.24
N ALA A 99 2.69 1.47 1.91
CA ALA A 99 2.41 1.31 3.31
C ALA A 99 3.67 0.96 4.11
N SER A 100 3.78 1.51 5.31
CA SER A 100 4.89 1.26 6.24
C SER A 100 4.38 0.78 7.60
N PRO A 101 5.19 0.02 8.35
CA PRO A 101 4.87 -0.32 9.74
C PRO A 101 4.59 0.93 10.60
N PRO A 102 3.72 0.86 11.63
CA PRO A 102 3.30 2.03 12.40
C PRO A 102 4.45 2.76 13.10
N ALA A 103 5.53 2.06 13.48
CA ALA A 103 6.71 2.68 14.09
C ALA A 103 7.55 3.52 13.10
N LEU A 104 7.34 3.34 11.79
CA LEU A 104 7.99 4.09 10.72
C LEU A 104 7.12 5.24 10.20
N TRP A 105 5.86 5.33 10.64
CA TRP A 105 4.90 6.37 10.29
C TRP A 105 4.69 7.28 11.52
N ASP A 106 5.28 8.47 11.50
CA ASP A 106 4.98 9.54 12.46
C ASP A 106 4.30 10.70 11.72
N PRO A 107 2.98 10.92 11.92
CA PRO A 107 2.26 12.01 11.26
C PRO A 107 2.74 13.41 11.66
N SER A 108 3.54 13.53 12.74
CA SER A 108 4.18 14.79 13.17
C SER A 108 5.58 15.01 12.58
N SER A 109 6.13 14.03 11.87
CA SER A 109 7.52 14.06 11.38
C SER A 109 7.76 14.93 10.13
N GLY A 110 6.72 15.48 9.49
CA GLY A 110 6.86 16.41 8.36
C GLY A 110 7.52 15.82 7.09
N LEU A 111 7.90 14.54 7.10
CA LEU A 111 8.45 13.80 5.98
C LEU A 111 7.33 13.40 5.03
N SER A 112 6.91 14.36 4.21
CA SER A 112 6.36 14.02 2.90
C SER A 112 7.49 13.34 2.11
N PRO A 113 7.30 12.13 1.55
CA PRO A 113 8.25 11.63 0.56
C PRO A 113 8.16 12.59 -0.62
N GLY A 114 9.11 13.53 -0.68
CA GLY A 114 9.19 14.51 -1.75
C GLY A 114 9.21 13.82 -3.12
N PRO A 115 8.78 14.51 -4.19
CA PRO A 115 8.79 13.93 -5.52
C PRO A 115 10.23 13.52 -5.84
N VAL A 116 10.38 12.32 -6.42
CA VAL A 116 11.67 11.80 -6.86
C VAL A 116 12.12 12.69 -8.03
N GLU A 117 12.81 13.79 -7.72
CA GLU A 117 13.40 14.65 -8.73
C GLU A 117 14.54 13.88 -9.39
N GLY A 118 14.35 13.61 -10.68
CA GLY A 118 15.35 13.00 -11.53
C GLY A 118 16.59 13.88 -11.62
N GLY A 119 17.68 13.43 -11.02
CA GLY A 119 19.02 13.95 -11.26
C GLY A 119 19.68 13.17 -12.38
N GLY A 120 19.60 13.70 -13.60
CA GLY A 120 20.47 13.32 -14.70
C GLY A 120 21.85 13.97 -14.57
N PHE A 121 22.83 13.21 -15.06
CA PHE A 121 24.28 13.45 -15.22
C PHE A 121 25.17 13.23 -13.99
#